data_AF-A0A1S2W4N4-F1
#
_entry.id   AF-A0A1S2W4N4-F1
#
_cell.length_a   1.000
_cell.length_b   1.000
_cell.length_c   1.000
_cell.angle_alpha   90.00
_cell.angle_beta   90.00
_cell.angle_gamma   90.00
#
_symmetry.space_group_name_H-M   'P 1'
#
loop_
_entity.id
_entity.type
_entity.pdbx_description
1 polymer ?
#
loop_
_entity_poly.entity_id
_entity_poly.type
_entity_poly.pdbx_seq_one_letter_code
_entity_poly.pdbx_strand_id
1 'polypeptide(L)' 'MNIKTFLLGFIIVYLLLSLPAFLGIGSVIDWVPEATFAQKFNGIMIEGLTRHALIKSVLATIISLSVSLFLSKRKAVKGH' A
#
# COMPACT_ATOMS: atom_id res chain seq x y z
N MET A 1 4.50 21.12 -3.99
CA MET A 1 4.32 19.71 -3.59
C MET A 1 5.69 19.12 -3.28
N ASN A 2 5.90 18.58 -2.07
CA ASN A 2 7.17 17.91 -1.77
C ASN A 2 7.11 16.46 -2.26
N ILE A 3 7.96 16.11 -3.23
CA ILE A 3 7.98 14.77 -3.83
C ILE A 3 8.22 13.66 -2.79
N LYS A 4 9.02 13.93 -1.75
CA LYS A 4 9.27 12.97 -0.66
C LYS A 4 8.00 12.67 0.13
N THR A 5 7.19 13.69 0.39
CA THR A 5 5.89 13.54 1.08
C THR A 5 4.90 12.75 0.24
N PHE A 6 4.87 13.00 -1.08
CA PHE A 6 4.05 12.22 -2.01
C PHE A 6 4.47 10.76 -2.05
N LEU A 7 5.77 10.47 -2.25
CA LEU A 7 6.28 9.11 -2.33
C LEU A 7 6.06 8.34 -1.03
N LEU A 8 6.34 8.95 0.11
CA LEU A 8 6.12 8.32 1.41
C LEU A 8 4.63 8.06 1.66
N GLY A 9 3.75 9.02 1.32
CA GLY A 9 2.30 8.83 1.37
C GLY A 9 1.83 7.72 0.43
N PHE A 10 2.36 7.66 -0.78
CA PHE A 10 2.04 6.62 -1.76
C PHE A 10 2.39 5.23 -1.22
N ILE A 11 3.61 5.04 -0.71
CA ILE A 11 4.08 3.77 -0.16
C ILE A 11 3.18 3.34 1.01
N ILE A 12 2.90 4.25 1.96
CA ILE A 12 2.06 3.95 3.12
C ILE A 12 0.65 3.53 2.69
N VAL A 13 -0.01 4.32 1.83
CA VAL A 13 -1.37 4.02 1.37
C VAL A 13 -1.40 2.71 0.60
N TYR A 14 -0.43 2.45 -0.27
CA TYR A 14 -0.35 1.19 -1.02
C TYR A 14 -0.21 -0.03 -0.10
N LEU A 15 0.64 0.07 0.93
CA LEU A 15 0.79 -0.99 1.93
C LEU A 15 -0.49 -1.19 2.74
N LEU A 16 -1.17 -0.10 3.14
CA LEU A 16 -2.47 -0.18 3.83
C LEU A 16 -3.53 -0.88 2.98
N LEU A 17 -3.62 -0.56 1.68
CA LEU A 17 -4.52 -1.22 0.74
C LEU A 17 -4.16 -2.70 0.52
N SER A 18 -2.93 -3.10 0.83
CA SER A 18 -2.45 -4.48 0.72
C SER A 18 -2.67 -5.30 2.00
N LEU A 19 -2.98 -4.66 3.14
CA LEU A 19 -3.18 -5.33 4.43
C LEU A 19 -4.20 -6.47 4.40
N PRO A 20 -5.41 -6.34 3.80
CA PRO A 20 -6.39 -7.43 3.81
C PRO A 20 -5.85 -8.72 3.18
N ALA A 21 -5.03 -8.58 2.14
CA ALA A 21 -4.43 -9.73 1.48
C ALA A 21 -3.19 -10.24 2.23
N PHE A 22 -2.47 -9.38 2.97
CA PHE A 22 -1.42 -9.81 3.90
C PHE A 22 -1.93 -10.62 5.10
N LEU A 23 -3.24 -10.55 5.40
CA LEU A 23 -3.87 -11.39 6.42
C LEU A 23 -4.20 -12.80 5.89
N GLY A 24 -3.82 -13.13 4.65
CA GLY A 24 -4.05 -14.45 4.06
C GLY A 24 -5.51 -14.71 3.68
N ILE A 25 -6.38 -13.71 3.73
CA ILE A 25 -7.82 -13.88 3.46
C ILE A 25 -8.02 -14.32 2.00
N GLY A 26 -8.33 -15.60 1.83
CA GLY A 26 -8.51 -16.24 0.53
C GLY A 26 -7.20 -16.55 -0.20
N SER A 27 -6.06 -16.65 0.51
CA SER A 27 -4.80 -17.04 -0.11
C SER A 27 -4.80 -18.53 -0.47
N VAL A 28 -4.32 -18.84 -1.68
CA VAL A 28 -4.27 -20.23 -2.18
C VAL A 28 -3.25 -21.07 -1.41
N ILE A 29 -2.22 -20.43 -0.84
CA ILE A 29 -1.12 -21.15 -0.17
C ILE A 29 -1.52 -21.75 1.18
N ASP A 30 -2.59 -21.25 1.79
CA ASP A 30 -3.11 -21.79 3.06
C ASP A 30 -3.69 -23.20 2.88
N TRP A 31 -4.20 -23.51 1.69
CA TRP A 31 -4.77 -24.82 1.34
C TRP A 31 -3.72 -25.87 0.97
N VAL A 32 -2.44 -25.50 0.90
CA VAL A 32 -1.34 -26.43 0.58
C VAL A 32 -0.78 -26.99 1.90
N PRO A 33 -1.02 -28.28 2.20
CA PRO A 33 -0.57 -28.88 3.45
C PRO A 33 0.94 -29.07 3.52
N GLU A 34 1.63 -29.25 2.38
CA GLU A 34 3.08 -29.44 2.30
C GLU A 34 3.89 -28.13 2.38
N ALA A 35 3.22 -26.97 2.32
CA ALA A 35 3.90 -25.68 2.32
C ALA A 35 4.44 -25.34 3.71
N THR A 36 5.75 -25.07 3.78
CA THR A 36 6.41 -24.60 5.00
C THR A 36 5.90 -23.22 5.40
N PHE A 37 6.07 -22.85 6.67
CA PHE A 37 5.69 -21.52 7.17
C PHE A 37 6.32 -20.37 6.36
N ALA A 38 7.61 -20.50 6.02
CA ALA A 38 8.31 -19.49 5.23
C ALA A 38 7.73 -19.36 3.80
N GLN A 39 7.33 -20.47 3.19
CA GLN A 39 6.67 -20.45 1.88
C GLN A 39 5.29 -19.79 1.98
N LYS A 40 4.49 -20.13 3.00
CA LYS A 40 3.17 -19.51 3.24
C LYS A 40 3.29 -17.99 3.44
N PHE A 41 4.22 -17.56 4.30
CA PHE A 41 4.48 -16.14 4.53
C PHE A 41 4.89 -15.39 3.25
N ASN A 42 5.84 -15.94 2.49
CA ASN A 42 6.28 -15.33 1.23
C ASN A 42 5.15 -15.29 0.20
N GLY A 43 4.35 -16.35 0.09
CA GLY A 43 3.19 -16.39 -0.80
C GLY A 43 2.18 -15.29 -0.46
N ILE A 44 1.80 -15.17 0.81
CA ILE A 44 0.88 -14.14 1.30
C ILE A 44 1.44 -12.73 1.07
N MET A 45 2.74 -12.51 1.29
CA MET A 45 3.40 -11.22 1.03
C MET A 45 3.38 -10.85 -0.46
N ILE A 46 3.76 -11.78 -1.34
CA ILE A 46 3.81 -11.53 -2.79
C ILE A 46 2.39 -11.32 -3.32
N GLU A 47 1.45 -12.20 -2.95
CA GLU A 47 0.05 -12.10 -3.34
C GLU A 47 -0.55 -10.79 -2.83
N GLY A 48 -0.33 -10.45 -1.56
CA GLY A 48 -0.85 -9.24 -0.98
C GLY A 48 -0.32 -7.97 -1.64
N LEU A 49 0.93 -7.97 -2.10
CA LEU A 49 1.51 -6.83 -2.81
C LEU A 49 1.04 -6.75 -4.27
N THR A 50 0.93 -7.88 -4.97
CA THR A 50 0.68 -7.92 -6.43
C THR A 50 -0.79 -8.00 -6.82
N ARG A 51 -1.64 -8.60 -5.97
CA ARG A 51 -3.06 -8.76 -6.23
C ARG A 51 -3.74 -7.39 -6.35
N HIS A 52 -4.38 -7.14 -7.49
CA HIS A 52 -4.97 -5.86 -7.87
C HIS A 52 -3.98 -4.67 -7.82
N ALA A 53 -2.68 -4.89 -8.10
CA ALA A 53 -1.65 -3.85 -8.04
C ALA A 53 -2.00 -2.58 -8.83
N LEU A 54 -2.63 -2.70 -10.00
CA LEU A 54 -3.06 -1.54 -10.81
C LEU A 54 -4.05 -0.65 -10.06
N ILE A 55 -5.13 -1.24 -9.53
CA ILE A 55 -6.16 -0.49 -8.80
C ILE A 55 -5.57 0.14 -7.54
N LYS A 56 -4.77 -0.62 -6.78
CA LYS A 56 -4.10 -0.10 -5.58
C LYS A 56 -3.16 1.04 -5.91
N SER A 57 -2.44 0.98 -7.03
CA SER A 57 -1.53 2.04 -7.47
C SER A 57 -2.29 3.32 -7.84
N VAL A 58 -3.41 3.20 -8.54
CA VAL A 58 -4.28 4.34 -8.87
C VAL A 58 -4.82 4.99 -7.61
N LEU A 59 -5.38 4.20 -6.69
CA LEU A 59 -5.92 4.71 -5.42
C LEU A 59 -4.83 5.36 -4.55
N ALA A 60 -3.68 4.70 -4.42
CA ALA A 60 -2.55 5.23 -3.67
C ALA A 60 -2.07 6.56 -4.24
N THR A 61 -2.04 6.71 -5.57
CA THR A 61 -1.70 7.97 -6.26
C THR A 61 -2.70 9.07 -5.94
N ILE A 62 -4.00 8.80 -6.07
CA ILE A 62 -5.05 9.80 -5.83
C ILE A 62 -5.01 10.29 -4.37
N ILE A 63 -4.91 9.36 -3.42
CA ILE A 63 -4.89 9.68 -1.99
C ILE A 63 -3.61 10.44 -1.63
N SER A 64 -2.44 9.94 -2.03
CA SER A 64 -1.16 10.57 -1.70
C SER A 64 -1.00 11.94 -2.34
N LEU A 65 -1.53 12.13 -3.56
CA LEU A 65 -1.58 13.43 -4.22
C LEU A 65 -2.46 14.40 -3.44
N SER A 66 -3.67 13.97 -3.09
CA SER A 66 -4.63 14.79 -2.32
C SER A 66 -4.05 15.25 -0.98
N VAL A 67 -3.44 14.33 -0.23
CA VAL A 67 -2.77 14.63 1.04
C VAL A 67 -1.59 15.57 0.85
N SER A 68 -0.75 15.33 -0.17
CA SER A 68 0.44 16.14 -0.43
C SER A 68 0.09 17.58 -0.84
N LEU A 69 -0.97 17.76 -1.62
CA LEU A 69 -1.49 19.07 -1.99
C LEU A 69 -2.06 19.80 -0.77
N PHE A 70 -2.85 19.12 0.05
CA PHE A 70 -3.42 19.69 1.27
C PHE A 70 -2.34 20.15 2.28
N LEU A 71 -1.33 19.33 2.52
CA LEU A 71 -0.20 19.67 3.37
C LEU A 71 0.63 20.83 2.81
N SER A 72 0.81 20.89 1.49
CA SER A 72 1.51 21.99 0.83
C SER A 72 0.77 23.32 1.03
N LYS A 73 -0.57 23.33 0.90
CA LYS A 73 -1.39 24.52 1.17
C LYS A 73 -1.28 24.99 2.62
N ARG A 74 -1.31 24.06 3.59
CA ARG A 74 -1.15 24.41 5.02
C ARG A 74 0.20 25.04 5.35
N LYS A 75 1.29 24.60 4.71
CA LYS A 75 2.61 25.22 4.91
C LYS A 75 2.67 26.64 4.36
N ALA A 76 2.01 26.91 3.22
CA ALA A 76 1.95 28.26 2.66
C ALA A 76 1.18 29.24 3.56
N VAL A 77 0.08 28.79 4.18
CA VAL A 77 -0.73 29.63 5.10
C VAL A 77 -0.02 29.94 6.42
N LYS A 78 0.79 29.01 6.95
CA LYS A 78 1.54 29.21 8.21
C LYS A 78 2.84 30.02 8.06
N GLY A 79 3.24 30.36 6.84
CA GLY A 79 4.47 31.11 6.55
C GLY A 79 4.28 32.63 6.44
N HIS A 80 3.07 33.13 6.73
CA HIS A 80 2.73 34.56 6.79
C HIS A 80 2.47 34.99 8.23
#